data_AF-A0A369T316-F1
#
_entry.id   AF-A0A369T316-F1
#
_cell.length_a   1.000
_cell.length_b   1.000
_cell.length_c   1.000
_cell.angle_alpha   90.00
_cell.angle_beta   90.00
_cell.angle_gamma   90.00
#
_symmetry.space_group_name_H-M   'P 1'
#
loop_
_entity.id
_entity.type
_entity.pdbx_description
1 polymer ?
#
loop_
_entity_poly.entity_id
_entity_poly.type
_entity_poly.pdbx_seq_one_letter_code
_entity_poly.pdbx_strand_id
1 'polypeptide(L)'
;MAARPAVPDIFSLRYTRFDSPTRAVIPAKSGESHRIEEIWIDGPANKSYMDVVIGTSTVTRIPIAWGDSLYVAPYKGSISDYSICQLLRDLYGPDTYFEADQDEDITLVFSSAPGTVHVLYSVGKPGIDKTKLGRSRSENRILFAMITHSRAINASGNYSLDTAIYPTGFPDVKDGYVMPSGRQIDLKALSFGSVANAGTRPTYLHMWDEEFELYSPIDHKGISVELGKNLIVTDINTMDIFTTPAYSILPGHKLTINMDAVYDGTNAVAANSELLCLIGLWSVARR
;
A
#
# COMPACT_ATOMS: atom_id res chain seq x y z
N MET A 1 9.69 -2.91 23.65
CA MET A 1 10.84 -2.66 22.75
C MET A 1 10.99 -3.86 21.85
N ALA A 2 10.61 -3.74 20.57
CA ALA A 2 10.98 -4.74 19.57
C ALA A 2 12.51 -4.73 19.40
N ALA A 3 13.13 -5.89 19.27
CA ALA A 3 14.54 -5.99 18.95
C ALA A 3 14.79 -5.27 17.62
N ARG A 4 15.79 -4.38 17.57
CA ARG A 4 16.22 -3.80 16.30
C ARG A 4 16.61 -4.94 15.35
N PRO A 5 16.21 -4.91 14.07
CA PRO A 5 16.68 -5.88 13.09
C PRO A 5 18.20 -5.94 13.10
N ALA A 6 18.78 -7.12 12.82
CA ALA A 6 20.22 -7.23 12.65
C ALA A 6 20.65 -6.25 11.56
N VAL A 7 21.60 -5.37 11.89
CA VAL A 7 22.18 -4.44 10.93
C VAL A 7 22.83 -5.28 9.83
N PRO A 8 22.46 -5.11 8.54
CA PRO A 8 23.10 -5.84 7.45
C PRO A 8 24.62 -5.62 7.51
N ASP A 9 25.39 -6.67 7.18
CA ASP A 9 26.83 -6.50 7.01
C ASP A 9 27.06 -5.44 5.92
N ILE A 10 27.73 -4.34 6.27
CA ILE A 10 27.91 -3.20 5.38
C ILE A 10 28.62 -3.61 4.07
N PHE A 11 29.44 -4.66 4.11
CA PHE A 11 30.13 -5.19 2.92
C PHE A 11 29.20 -5.94 1.96
N SER A 12 28.02 -6.35 2.44
CA SER A 12 26.97 -6.99 1.64
C SER A 12 26.02 -5.99 0.96
N LEU A 13 26.02 -4.72 1.39
CA LEU A 13 25.12 -3.70 0.87
C LEU A 13 25.52 -3.23 -0.53
N ARG A 14 24.51 -3.01 -1.36
CA ARG A 14 24.59 -2.52 -2.73
C ARG A 14 23.55 -1.44 -2.93
N TYR A 15 23.88 -0.48 -3.75
CA TYR A 15 23.00 0.60 -4.13
C TYR A 15 22.86 0.60 -5.64
N THR A 16 21.64 0.83 -6.13
CA THR A 16 21.38 1.02 -7.56
C THR A 16 20.40 2.16 -7.75
N ARG A 17 20.68 2.95 -8.78
CA ARG A 17 19.86 4.08 -9.22
C ARG A 17 19.32 3.76 -10.61
N PHE A 18 18.04 4.05 -10.82
CA PHE A 18 17.37 3.95 -12.10
C PHE A 18 16.76 5.30 -12.45
N ASP A 19 17.06 5.83 -13.63
CA ASP A 19 16.54 7.12 -14.10
C ASP A 19 15.33 6.89 -15.00
N SER A 20 14.18 7.44 -14.59
CA SER A 20 12.87 7.32 -15.24
C SER A 20 12.46 5.92 -15.72
N PRO A 21 12.60 4.87 -14.89
CA PRO A 21 12.29 3.51 -15.31
C PRO A 21 10.79 3.25 -15.42
N THR A 22 10.36 2.54 -16.46
CA THR A 22 9.07 1.80 -16.40
C THR A 22 9.20 0.53 -15.56
N ARG A 23 10.43 -0.03 -15.51
CA ARG A 23 10.82 -1.19 -14.71
C ARG A 23 12.22 -0.99 -14.15
N ALA A 24 12.41 -1.23 -12.86
CA ALA A 24 13.72 -1.28 -12.20
C ALA A 24 14.00 -2.73 -11.81
N VAL A 25 15.12 -3.30 -12.27
CA VAL A 25 15.41 -4.73 -12.13
C VAL A 25 16.73 -4.93 -11.38
N ILE A 26 16.68 -5.71 -10.30
CA ILE A 26 17.85 -6.33 -9.67
C ILE A 26 17.90 -7.77 -10.22
N PRO A 27 18.86 -8.09 -11.09
CA PRO A 27 18.88 -9.37 -11.79
C PRO A 27 19.33 -10.52 -10.89
N ALA A 28 18.72 -11.68 -11.09
CA ALA A 28 19.12 -12.94 -10.49
C ALA A 28 20.60 -13.21 -10.73
N LYS A 29 21.27 -13.79 -9.74
CA LYS A 29 22.69 -14.12 -9.84
C LYS A 29 23.01 -15.42 -9.13
N SER A 30 23.58 -16.36 -9.89
CA SER A 30 24.00 -17.67 -9.37
C SER A 30 24.87 -17.51 -8.13
N GLY A 31 24.52 -18.23 -7.05
CA GLY A 31 25.26 -18.20 -5.79
C GLY A 31 24.98 -16.98 -4.89
N GLU A 32 24.00 -16.13 -5.21
CA GLU A 32 23.64 -14.95 -4.42
C GLU A 32 22.13 -14.91 -4.18
N SER A 33 21.71 -14.44 -3.00
CA SER A 33 20.35 -13.93 -2.79
C SER A 33 20.38 -12.41 -2.72
N HIS A 34 19.27 -11.75 -3.05
CA HIS A 34 19.14 -10.29 -2.95
C HIS A 34 17.95 -9.93 -2.07
N ARG A 35 18.16 -8.97 -1.16
CA ARG A 35 17.13 -8.46 -0.24
C ARG A 35 17.04 -6.96 -0.34
N ILE A 36 15.87 -6.42 -0.68
CA ILE A 36 15.65 -4.97 -0.62
C ILE A 36 15.61 -4.54 0.85
N GLU A 37 16.48 -3.58 1.19
CA GLU A 37 16.48 -2.94 2.51
C GLU A 37 15.60 -1.69 2.48
N GLU A 38 15.77 -0.85 1.45
CA GLU A 38 15.10 0.44 1.32
C GLU A 38 14.79 0.78 -0.14
N ILE A 39 13.69 1.51 -0.37
CA ILE A 39 13.28 2.04 -1.68
C ILE A 39 12.91 3.51 -1.53
N TRP A 40 13.46 4.37 -2.39
CA TRP A 40 13.08 5.78 -2.49
C TRP A 40 12.78 6.15 -3.94
N ILE A 41 11.90 7.14 -4.12
CA ILE A 41 11.48 7.62 -5.44
C ILE A 41 11.48 9.14 -5.47
N ASP A 42 12.37 9.72 -6.27
CA ASP A 42 12.40 11.16 -6.53
C ASP A 42 11.33 11.52 -7.56
N GLY A 43 10.58 12.59 -7.26
CA GLY A 43 9.46 13.03 -8.10
C GLY A 43 8.34 12.00 -8.19
N PRO A 44 7.76 11.56 -7.06
CA PRO A 44 6.64 10.62 -7.07
C PRO A 44 5.47 11.24 -7.84
N ALA A 45 5.07 10.61 -8.95
CA ALA A 45 3.92 11.05 -9.73
C ALA A 45 2.64 10.84 -8.89
N ASN A 46 1.74 11.83 -8.88
CA ASN A 46 0.44 11.65 -8.25
C ASN A 46 -0.37 10.58 -8.99
N LYS A 47 -1.20 9.84 -8.26
CA LYS A 47 -2.01 8.72 -8.76
C LYS A 47 -1.18 7.60 -9.39
N SER A 48 -0.03 7.30 -8.80
CA SER A 48 0.86 6.25 -9.27
C SER A 48 1.07 5.16 -8.23
N TYR A 49 1.48 3.99 -8.70
CA TYR A 49 1.80 2.83 -7.88
C TYR A 49 3.01 2.06 -8.42
N MET A 50 3.58 1.23 -7.54
CA MET A 50 4.67 0.32 -7.81
C MET A 50 4.24 -1.11 -7.48
N ASP A 51 4.34 -2.01 -8.46
CA ASP A 51 4.29 -3.45 -8.21
C ASP A 51 5.67 -3.97 -7.86
N VAL A 52 5.76 -4.75 -6.78
CA VAL A 52 6.98 -5.49 -6.43
C VAL A 52 6.80 -6.92 -6.92
N VAL A 53 7.68 -7.36 -7.82
CA VAL A 53 7.64 -8.67 -8.46
C VAL A 53 8.92 -9.42 -8.10
N ILE A 54 8.77 -10.64 -7.58
CA ILE A 54 9.87 -11.55 -7.23
C ILE A 54 9.77 -12.78 -8.13
N GLY A 55 10.78 -12.98 -8.98
CA GLY A 55 10.72 -13.94 -10.07
C GLY A 55 9.53 -13.62 -11.00
N THR A 56 8.54 -14.50 -11.02
CA THR A 56 7.31 -14.34 -11.82
C THR A 56 6.08 -13.89 -11.01
N SER A 57 6.23 -13.71 -9.70
CA SER A 57 5.10 -13.45 -8.80
C SER A 57 5.09 -12.00 -8.31
N THR A 58 4.00 -11.28 -8.57
CA THR A 58 3.73 -10.01 -7.88
C THR A 58 3.43 -10.30 -6.42
N VAL A 59 4.24 -9.75 -5.51
CA VAL A 59 4.11 -10.00 -4.06
C VAL A 59 3.34 -8.90 -3.35
N THR A 60 3.32 -7.69 -3.90
CA THR A 60 2.49 -6.56 -3.45
C THR A 60 2.41 -5.49 -4.54
N ARG A 61 1.37 -4.66 -4.46
CA ARG A 61 1.27 -3.35 -5.12
C ARG A 61 1.29 -2.30 -4.03
N ILE A 62 2.03 -1.22 -4.22
CA ILE A 62 2.18 -0.14 -3.26
C ILE A 62 1.83 1.18 -3.97
N PRO A 63 0.86 1.98 -3.49
CA PRO A 63 0.71 3.35 -3.98
C PRO A 63 2.01 4.12 -3.74
N ILE A 64 2.34 5.08 -4.61
CA ILE A 64 3.54 5.92 -4.46
C ILE A 64 3.14 7.27 -3.86
N ALA A 65 2.23 7.96 -4.54
CA ALA A 65 1.61 9.20 -4.06
C ALA A 65 0.18 9.30 -4.59
N TRP A 66 -0.73 9.78 -3.75
CA TRP A 66 -2.14 9.96 -4.10
C TRP A 66 -2.78 11.11 -3.32
N GLY A 67 -3.16 12.17 -4.02
CA GLY A 67 -3.75 13.36 -3.39
C GLY A 67 -2.78 13.98 -2.38
N ASP A 68 -3.21 14.09 -1.13
CA ASP A 68 -2.43 14.54 0.02
C ASP A 68 -1.56 13.45 0.68
N SER A 69 -1.65 12.19 0.23
CA SER A 69 -0.90 11.07 0.80
C SER A 69 0.36 10.73 0.00
N LEU A 70 1.45 10.47 0.72
CA LEU A 70 2.74 10.01 0.22
C LEU A 70 3.16 8.72 0.92
N TYR A 71 3.38 7.66 0.14
CA TYR A 71 3.64 6.31 0.64
C TYR A 71 5.08 5.85 0.42
N VAL A 72 5.76 6.38 -0.60
CA VAL A 72 7.18 6.12 -0.86
C VAL A 72 7.93 7.45 -0.84
N ALA A 73 8.92 7.56 0.05
CA ALA A 73 9.64 8.79 0.29
C ALA A 73 10.55 9.16 -0.90
N PRO A 74 10.76 10.46 -1.19
CA PRO A 74 11.88 10.90 -2.00
C PRO A 74 13.20 10.65 -1.28
N TYR A 75 14.28 10.49 -2.04
CA TYR A 75 15.60 10.25 -1.48
C TYR A 75 16.18 11.56 -0.90
N LYS A 76 16.45 11.60 0.41
CA LYS A 76 17.10 12.78 1.05
C LYS A 76 18.57 12.53 1.40
N GLY A 77 19.14 11.40 0.99
CA GLY A 77 20.57 11.12 1.18
C GLY A 77 20.93 10.54 2.54
N SER A 78 19.97 10.09 3.35
CA SER A 78 20.21 9.55 4.69
C SER A 78 19.66 8.13 4.83
N ILE A 79 20.49 7.20 5.35
CA ILE A 79 20.07 5.84 5.73
C ILE A 79 19.06 5.83 6.88
N SER A 80 18.92 6.96 7.58
CA SER A 80 17.92 7.13 8.65
C SER A 80 16.55 7.54 8.12
N ASP A 81 16.41 7.75 6.81
CA ASP A 81 15.14 8.11 6.21
C ASP A 81 14.22 6.90 6.20
N TYR A 82 13.07 7.05 6.84
CA TYR A 82 12.08 5.99 6.95
C TYR A 82 11.51 5.67 5.56
N SER A 83 11.63 4.42 5.11
CA SER A 83 11.05 3.98 3.85
C SER A 83 9.84 3.08 4.04
N ILE A 84 9.19 2.79 2.92
CA ILE A 84 8.12 1.80 2.84
C ILE A 84 8.55 0.41 3.36
N CYS A 85 9.82 0.02 3.20
CA CYS A 85 10.30 -1.27 3.70
C CYS A 85 10.37 -1.27 5.23
N GLN A 86 10.78 -0.16 5.84
CA GLN A 86 10.75 0.04 7.29
C GLN A 86 9.31 0.00 7.82
N LEU A 87 8.37 0.66 7.15
CA LEU A 87 6.94 0.60 7.49
C LEU A 87 6.42 -0.84 7.54
N LEU A 88 6.73 -1.63 6.50
CA LEU A 88 6.29 -3.02 6.42
C LEU A 88 6.88 -3.87 7.55
N ARG A 89 8.14 -3.64 7.93
CA ARG A 89 8.75 -4.30 9.07
C ARG A 89 8.08 -3.94 10.39
N ASP A 90 7.66 -2.69 10.56
CA ASP A 90 6.97 -2.24 11.77
C ASP A 90 5.53 -2.81 11.86
N LEU A 91 4.84 -2.96 10.72
CA LEU A 91 3.47 -3.52 10.68
C LEU A 91 3.41 -5.05 10.77
N TYR A 92 4.36 -5.75 10.14
CA TYR A 92 4.30 -7.22 9.95
C TYR A 92 5.44 -7.97 10.67
N GLY A 93 6.41 -7.25 11.22
CA GLY A 93 7.54 -7.81 11.95
C GLY A 93 8.88 -7.69 11.19
N PRO A 94 10.00 -7.76 11.93
CA PRO A 94 11.34 -7.41 11.43
C PRO A 94 11.86 -8.30 10.30
N ASP A 95 11.29 -9.49 10.11
CA ASP A 95 11.67 -10.45 9.06
C ASP A 95 10.95 -10.21 7.71
N THR A 96 10.14 -9.16 7.62
CA THR A 96 9.37 -8.84 6.41
C THR A 96 10.23 -8.09 5.40
N TYR A 97 10.59 -8.77 4.32
CA TYR A 97 11.45 -8.23 3.26
C TYR A 97 10.97 -8.66 1.87
N PHE A 98 11.26 -7.82 0.87
CA PHE A 98 11.26 -8.25 -0.52
C PHE A 98 12.61 -8.90 -0.80
N GLU A 99 12.60 -10.23 -0.98
CA GLU A 99 13.82 -11.02 -1.08
C GLU A 99 13.67 -12.07 -2.18
N ALA A 100 14.70 -12.19 -3.03
CA ALA A 100 14.80 -13.13 -4.12
C ALA A 100 15.99 -14.07 -3.93
N ASP A 101 15.84 -15.32 -4.35
CA ASP A 101 16.93 -16.29 -4.38
C ASP A 101 17.72 -16.19 -5.71
N GLN A 102 18.78 -16.98 -5.84
CA GLN A 102 19.72 -16.95 -6.97
C GLN A 102 19.14 -17.16 -8.38
N ASP A 103 17.89 -17.64 -8.47
CA ASP A 103 17.13 -17.93 -9.68
C ASP A 103 15.97 -16.94 -9.92
N GLU A 104 15.84 -15.89 -9.11
CA GLU A 104 14.73 -14.94 -9.15
C GLU A 104 15.22 -13.49 -9.25
N ASP A 105 14.68 -12.73 -10.20
CA ASP A 105 14.87 -11.29 -10.25
C ASP A 105 14.01 -10.60 -9.19
N ILE A 106 14.42 -9.43 -8.73
CA ILE A 106 13.52 -8.45 -8.10
C ILE A 106 13.22 -7.37 -9.14
N THR A 107 11.95 -7.25 -9.53
CA THR A 107 11.49 -6.20 -10.46
C THR A 107 10.50 -5.28 -9.75
N LEU A 108 10.77 -3.98 -9.79
CA LEU A 108 9.81 -2.93 -9.47
C LEU A 108 9.18 -2.44 -10.77
N VAL A 109 7.85 -2.55 -10.92
CA VAL A 109 7.11 -2.12 -12.11
C VAL A 109 6.25 -0.91 -11.76
N PHE A 110 6.32 0.15 -12.55
CA PHE A 110 5.66 1.41 -12.24
C PHE A 110 4.47 1.68 -13.16
N SER A 111 3.37 2.20 -12.61
CA SER A 111 2.19 2.60 -13.39
C SER A 111 2.44 3.80 -14.31
N SER A 112 3.45 4.61 -13.95
CA SER A 112 3.94 5.77 -14.68
C SER A 112 5.43 5.91 -14.40
N ALA A 113 6.22 6.37 -15.37
CA ALA A 113 7.65 6.56 -15.17
C ALA A 113 7.89 7.56 -14.00
N PRO A 114 8.54 7.13 -12.91
CA PRO A 114 8.93 8.04 -11.84
C PRO A 114 10.08 8.94 -12.30
N GLY A 115 10.49 9.93 -11.50
CA GLY A 115 11.70 10.71 -11.79
C GLY A 115 12.96 9.84 -11.69
N THR A 116 13.31 9.46 -10.46
CA THR A 116 14.45 8.58 -10.16
C THR A 116 14.03 7.53 -9.13
N VAL A 117 14.51 6.30 -9.26
CA VAL A 117 14.30 5.24 -8.27
C VAL A 117 15.64 4.85 -7.66
N HIS A 118 15.68 4.83 -6.33
CA HIS A 118 16.84 4.47 -5.53
C HIS A 118 16.52 3.18 -4.78
N VAL A 119 17.35 2.16 -4.95
CA VAL A 119 17.18 0.88 -4.25
C VAL A 119 18.48 0.54 -3.51
N LEU A 120 18.36 0.40 -2.19
CA LEU A 120 19.40 -0.16 -1.34
C LEU A 120 19.04 -1.62 -1.06
N TYR A 121 19.95 -2.54 -1.33
CA TYR A 121 19.73 -3.97 -1.14
C TYR A 121 20.97 -4.66 -0.58
N SER A 122 20.79 -5.76 0.15
CA SER A 122 21.88 -6.60 0.64
C SER A 122 22.02 -7.87 -0.21
N VAL A 123 23.26 -8.37 -0.32
CA VAL A 123 23.60 -9.61 -1.01
C VAL A 123 23.87 -10.71 0.01
N GLY A 124 23.09 -11.77 -0.05
CA GLY A 124 23.17 -12.93 0.84
C GLY A 124 23.60 -14.21 0.15
N LYS A 125 23.59 -15.30 0.93
CA LYS A 125 23.79 -16.67 0.42
C LYS A 125 22.47 -17.19 -0.18
N PRO A 126 22.55 -18.09 -1.18
CA PRO A 126 21.36 -18.68 -1.78
C PRO A 126 20.65 -19.63 -0.82
N GLY A 127 19.44 -20.06 -1.19
CA GLY A 127 18.64 -21.02 -0.41
C GLY A 127 17.79 -20.36 0.67
N ILE A 128 17.31 -19.13 0.41
CA ILE A 128 16.37 -18.46 1.29
C ILE A 128 15.03 -19.20 1.34
N ASP A 129 14.31 -19.09 2.46
CA ASP A 129 12.95 -19.60 2.54
C ASP A 129 11.99 -18.73 1.71
N LYS A 130 11.63 -19.18 0.51
CA LYS A 130 10.75 -18.48 -0.43
C LYS A 130 9.29 -18.36 0.04
N THR A 131 8.90 -19.04 1.13
CA THR A 131 7.51 -19.06 1.64
C THR A 131 7.21 -17.91 2.61
N LYS A 132 8.23 -17.25 3.15
CA LYS A 132 8.06 -16.08 4.03
C LYS A 132 7.41 -14.90 3.29
N LEU A 133 6.75 -14.03 4.06
CA LEU A 133 6.04 -12.86 3.55
C LEU A 133 6.96 -11.95 2.72
N GLY A 134 6.44 -11.42 1.60
CA GLY A 134 7.21 -10.57 0.67
C GLY A 134 8.05 -11.34 -0.36
N ARG A 135 7.96 -12.67 -0.40
CA ARG A 135 8.73 -13.54 -1.30
C ARG A 135 7.84 -14.33 -2.26
N SER A 136 8.45 -14.89 -3.30
CA SER A 136 7.75 -15.44 -4.47
C SER A 136 6.70 -16.51 -4.14
N ARG A 137 6.95 -17.37 -3.15
CA ARG A 137 6.10 -18.52 -2.80
C ARG A 137 5.26 -18.32 -1.54
N SER A 138 5.15 -17.09 -1.04
CA SER A 138 4.30 -16.84 0.14
C SER A 138 2.82 -17.02 -0.19
N GLU A 139 2.10 -17.80 0.63
CA GLU A 139 0.65 -17.97 0.52
C GLU A 139 -0.14 -16.75 1.04
N ASN A 140 0.53 -15.91 1.82
CA ASN A 140 0.02 -14.65 2.32
C ASN A 140 0.55 -13.50 1.46
N ARG A 141 -0.26 -12.47 1.27
CA ARG A 141 0.12 -11.27 0.51
C ARG A 141 -0.02 -10.03 1.37
N ILE A 142 0.97 -9.15 1.28
CA ILE A 142 0.84 -7.78 1.80
C ILE A 142 -0.13 -7.07 0.87
N LEU A 143 -1.22 -6.55 1.43
CA LEU A 143 -2.19 -5.75 0.70
C LEU A 143 -1.97 -4.27 1.03
N PHE A 144 -1.77 -3.48 -0.03
CA PHE A 144 -2.22 -2.08 -0.06
C PHE A 144 -3.44 -2.08 -0.96
N ALA A 145 -4.59 -2.28 -0.33
CA ALA A 145 -5.85 -2.43 -1.01
C ALA A 145 -6.34 -1.09 -1.53
N MET A 146 -5.98 -0.77 -2.77
CA MET A 146 -6.24 0.50 -3.44
C MET A 146 -7.65 0.53 -4.04
N ILE A 147 -8.52 1.35 -3.47
CA ILE A 147 -9.94 1.44 -3.80
C ILE A 147 -10.31 2.90 -4.10
N THR A 148 -10.98 3.12 -5.21
CA THR A 148 -11.37 4.44 -5.70
C THR A 148 -12.82 4.43 -6.19
N HIS A 149 -13.29 5.55 -6.73
CA HIS A 149 -14.67 5.78 -7.11
C HIS A 149 -14.80 5.93 -8.64
N SER A 150 -15.73 5.18 -9.24
CA SER A 150 -15.96 5.16 -10.68
C SER A 150 -16.64 6.41 -11.23
N ARG A 151 -17.36 7.15 -10.37
CA ARG A 151 -18.16 8.33 -10.74
C ARG A 151 -17.50 9.62 -10.29
N ALA A 152 -17.57 10.66 -11.12
CA ALA A 152 -17.18 12.00 -10.70
C ALA A 152 -18.08 12.51 -9.57
N ILE A 153 -17.53 13.27 -8.63
CA ILE A 153 -18.27 13.96 -7.58
C ILE A 153 -18.77 15.27 -8.17
N ASN A 154 -20.05 15.32 -8.51
CA ASN A 154 -20.72 16.47 -9.11
C ASN A 154 -22.08 16.79 -8.46
N ALA A 155 -22.31 16.21 -7.28
CA ALA A 155 -23.43 16.49 -6.40
C ALA A 155 -23.03 16.20 -4.94
N SER A 156 -23.62 16.86 -3.97
CA SER A 156 -23.41 16.52 -2.56
C SER A 156 -24.13 15.20 -2.26
N GLY A 157 -23.50 14.31 -1.50
CA GLY A 157 -24.08 13.02 -1.14
C GLY A 157 -23.04 11.93 -0.95
N ASN A 158 -23.50 10.68 -0.97
CA ASN A 158 -22.69 9.51 -0.73
C ASN A 158 -22.22 8.86 -2.05
N TYR A 159 -20.97 8.43 -2.07
CA TYR A 159 -20.29 7.85 -3.23
C TYR A 159 -19.61 6.53 -2.84
N SER A 160 -19.94 5.45 -3.53
CA SER A 160 -19.24 4.17 -3.34
C SER A 160 -17.78 4.24 -3.79
N LEU A 161 -16.92 3.56 -3.04
CA LEU A 161 -15.55 3.24 -3.44
C LEU A 161 -15.57 1.87 -4.12
N ASP A 162 -15.89 1.85 -5.41
CA ASP A 162 -16.31 0.68 -6.20
C ASP A 162 -15.29 0.23 -7.25
N THR A 163 -14.12 0.88 -7.31
CA THR A 163 -13.10 0.60 -8.32
C THR A 163 -11.80 0.21 -7.65
N ALA A 164 -11.33 -1.00 -7.91
CA ALA A 164 -10.19 -1.58 -7.25
C ALA A 164 -8.97 -1.61 -8.20
N ILE A 165 -7.81 -1.17 -7.70
CA ILE A 165 -6.58 -1.00 -8.50
C ILE A 165 -5.55 -2.05 -8.06
N TYR A 166 -5.72 -3.30 -8.49
CA TYR A 166 -4.85 -4.42 -8.09
C TYR A 166 -4.11 -5.08 -9.24
N PRO A 167 -2.97 -5.72 -8.96
CA PRO A 167 -2.35 -6.63 -9.91
C PRO A 167 -3.20 -7.91 -10.02
N THR A 168 -3.05 -8.61 -11.14
CA THR A 168 -3.72 -9.90 -11.34
C THR A 168 -3.35 -10.89 -10.24
N GLY A 169 -4.33 -11.63 -9.71
CA GLY A 169 -4.12 -12.62 -8.66
C GLY A 169 -4.28 -12.10 -7.23
N PHE A 170 -4.61 -10.82 -7.05
CA PHE A 170 -4.98 -10.21 -5.77
C PHE A 170 -6.51 -10.11 -5.64
N PRO A 171 -7.05 -10.03 -4.40
CA PRO A 171 -8.48 -9.85 -4.20
C PRO A 171 -8.94 -8.47 -4.69
N ASP A 172 -10.05 -8.44 -5.43
CA ASP A 172 -10.67 -7.21 -5.95
C ASP A 172 -11.52 -6.53 -4.86
N VAL A 173 -10.89 -6.18 -3.72
CA VAL A 173 -11.58 -5.59 -2.56
C VAL A 173 -12.08 -4.19 -2.92
N LYS A 174 -13.39 -3.97 -2.77
CA LYS A 174 -14.12 -2.74 -3.08
C LYS A 174 -15.47 -2.75 -2.38
N ASP A 175 -16.25 -1.69 -2.54
CA ASP A 175 -17.62 -1.64 -2.05
C ASP A 175 -18.45 -2.87 -2.48
N GLY A 176 -19.09 -3.51 -1.51
CA GLY A 176 -19.87 -4.72 -1.68
C GLY A 176 -19.07 -6.03 -1.77
N TYR A 177 -17.75 -6.00 -1.61
CA TYR A 177 -16.91 -7.19 -1.65
C TYR A 177 -17.26 -8.17 -0.52
N VAL A 178 -17.48 -9.44 -0.86
CA VAL A 178 -17.71 -10.51 0.11
C VAL A 178 -16.46 -11.35 0.24
N MET A 179 -15.95 -11.49 1.47
CA MET A 179 -14.74 -12.25 1.75
C MET A 179 -14.91 -13.72 1.35
N PRO A 180 -14.04 -14.29 0.50
CA PRO A 180 -14.18 -15.68 0.08
C PRO A 180 -13.87 -16.66 1.21
N SER A 181 -14.46 -17.86 1.11
CA SER A 181 -14.23 -18.94 2.07
C SER A 181 -12.74 -19.25 2.23
N GLY A 182 -12.29 -19.39 3.49
CA GLY A 182 -10.91 -19.75 3.83
C GLY A 182 -9.89 -18.61 3.68
N ARG A 183 -10.34 -17.37 3.46
CA ARG A 183 -9.49 -16.18 3.41
C ARG A 183 -10.01 -15.09 4.34
N GLN A 184 -9.10 -14.26 4.83
CA GLN A 184 -9.42 -13.10 5.63
C GLN A 184 -8.48 -11.95 5.28
N ILE A 185 -8.87 -10.74 5.66
CA ILE A 185 -7.99 -9.57 5.65
C ILE A 185 -7.71 -9.19 7.10
N ASP A 186 -6.45 -9.29 7.51
CA ASP A 186 -5.99 -8.76 8.80
C ASP A 186 -5.58 -7.30 8.59
N LEU A 187 -6.46 -6.36 8.96
CA LEU A 187 -6.25 -4.93 8.78
C LEU A 187 -5.23 -4.41 9.80
N LYS A 188 -4.25 -3.64 9.32
CA LYS A 188 -3.16 -3.06 10.12
C LYS A 188 -3.15 -1.55 10.11
N ALA A 189 -3.50 -0.96 8.98
CA ALA A 189 -3.57 0.48 8.81
C ALA A 189 -4.56 0.88 7.72
N LEU A 190 -4.92 2.14 7.72
CA LEU A 190 -5.71 2.79 6.68
C LEU A 190 -5.02 4.04 6.18
N SER A 191 -5.30 4.37 4.92
CA SER A 191 -4.97 5.66 4.37
C SER A 191 -6.06 6.16 3.44
N PHE A 192 -6.25 7.47 3.38
CA PHE A 192 -7.08 8.10 2.37
C PHE A 192 -6.31 9.22 1.67
N GLY A 193 -6.10 9.10 0.36
CA GLY A 193 -5.55 10.15 -0.48
C GLY A 193 -6.66 11.06 -0.98
N SER A 194 -6.81 12.23 -0.35
CA SER A 194 -7.86 13.21 -0.62
C SER A 194 -7.48 14.18 -1.73
N VAL A 195 -8.42 14.47 -2.63
CA VAL A 195 -8.32 15.53 -3.63
C VAL A 195 -9.50 16.50 -3.47
N ALA A 196 -9.24 17.80 -3.68
CA ALA A 196 -10.29 18.80 -3.75
C ALA A 196 -10.20 19.56 -5.07
N ASN A 197 -11.34 20.00 -5.57
CA ASN A 197 -11.41 20.93 -6.70
C ASN A 197 -12.30 22.12 -6.30
N ALA A 198 -11.66 23.26 -6.02
CA ALA A 198 -12.30 24.44 -5.42
C ALA A 198 -13.07 24.07 -4.14
N GLY A 199 -14.40 24.21 -4.14
CA GLY A 199 -15.23 23.89 -2.97
C GLY A 199 -15.65 22.42 -2.87
N THR A 200 -15.58 21.67 -3.98
CA THR A 200 -16.00 20.27 -4.05
C THR A 200 -14.93 19.35 -3.49
N ARG A 201 -15.33 18.47 -2.57
CA ARG A 201 -14.41 17.61 -1.82
C ARG A 201 -15.10 16.44 -1.13
N PRO A 202 -14.39 15.32 -0.89
CA PRO A 202 -14.83 14.32 0.06
C PRO A 202 -14.80 14.91 1.48
N THR A 203 -15.64 14.38 2.36
CA THR A 203 -15.75 14.84 3.75
C THR A 203 -15.57 13.71 4.75
N TYR A 204 -16.27 12.60 4.60
CA TYR A 204 -16.24 11.49 5.56
C TYR A 204 -16.14 10.15 4.84
N LEU A 205 -15.31 9.26 5.34
CA LEU A 205 -15.19 7.87 4.91
C LEU A 205 -16.00 6.99 5.87
N HIS A 206 -16.78 6.07 5.29
CA HIS A 206 -17.49 5.03 6.03
C HIS A 206 -17.04 3.66 5.55
N MET A 207 -16.73 2.79 6.51
CA MET A 207 -16.36 1.40 6.25
C MET A 207 -17.15 0.50 7.20
N TRP A 208 -17.92 -0.40 6.61
CA TRP A 208 -18.82 -1.30 7.29
C TRP A 208 -18.40 -2.74 7.02
N ASP A 209 -18.27 -3.52 8.09
CA ASP A 209 -18.19 -4.97 8.03
C ASP A 209 -19.56 -5.52 8.43
N GLU A 210 -20.30 -6.07 7.47
CA GLU A 210 -21.72 -6.38 7.60
C GLU A 210 -22.53 -5.13 8.04
N GLU A 211 -23.11 -5.17 9.24
CA GLU A 211 -23.91 -4.10 9.83
C GLU A 211 -23.11 -3.22 10.81
N PHE A 212 -21.81 -3.47 10.96
CA PHE A 212 -20.96 -2.78 11.93
C PHE A 212 -20.05 -1.74 11.27
N GLU A 213 -20.21 -0.46 11.62
CA GLU A 213 -19.30 0.60 11.17
C GLU A 213 -18.02 0.63 12.01
N LEU A 214 -16.87 0.51 11.35
CA LEU A 214 -15.62 0.20 12.02
C LEU A 214 -15.05 1.33 12.89
N TYR A 215 -15.33 2.59 12.56
CA TYR A 215 -14.63 3.73 13.17
C TYR A 215 -15.52 4.77 13.83
N SER A 216 -16.80 4.79 13.49
CA SER A 216 -17.78 5.62 14.18
C SER A 216 -19.00 4.81 14.64
N PRO A 217 -18.82 3.66 15.31
CA PRO A 217 -19.89 2.69 15.59
C PRO A 217 -21.05 3.20 16.47
N ILE A 218 -20.93 4.40 17.06
CA ILE A 218 -21.94 4.98 17.96
C ILE A 218 -22.83 5.97 17.21
N ASP A 219 -22.25 6.86 16.40
CA ASP A 219 -22.97 7.97 15.77
C ASP A 219 -22.94 7.95 14.23
N HIS A 220 -22.24 6.98 13.65
CA HIS A 220 -22.15 6.70 12.22
C HIS A 220 -21.74 7.90 11.35
N LYS A 221 -20.90 8.78 11.90
CA LYS A 221 -20.43 10.00 11.21
C LYS A 221 -19.31 9.77 10.21
N GLY A 222 -18.68 8.61 10.23
CA GLY A 222 -17.48 8.31 9.47
C GLY A 222 -16.21 8.99 10.00
N ILE A 223 -15.08 8.69 9.35
CA ILE A 223 -13.79 9.35 9.60
C ILE A 223 -13.65 10.54 8.66
N SER A 224 -13.25 11.70 9.17
CA SER A 224 -12.94 12.86 8.33
C SER A 224 -11.80 12.56 7.34
N VAL A 225 -12.09 12.75 6.06
CA VAL A 225 -11.14 12.65 4.92
C VAL A 225 -11.11 13.94 4.09
N GLU A 226 -11.64 15.02 4.66
CA GLU A 226 -11.61 16.35 4.05
C GLU A 226 -10.17 16.86 3.94
N LEU A 227 -9.77 17.34 2.76
CA LEU A 227 -8.42 17.89 2.55
C LEU A 227 -8.08 18.96 3.61
N GLY A 228 -6.93 18.80 4.28
CA GLY A 228 -6.48 19.66 5.39
C GLY A 228 -7.09 19.32 6.76
N LYS A 229 -8.04 18.39 6.83
CA LYS A 229 -8.60 17.78 8.06
C LYS A 229 -8.66 16.25 7.97
N ASN A 230 -7.93 15.68 7.03
CA ASN A 230 -7.92 14.25 6.76
C ASN A 230 -7.19 13.55 7.92
N LEU A 231 -7.92 12.73 8.68
CA LEU A 231 -7.39 12.07 9.87
C LEU A 231 -6.58 10.82 9.53
N ILE A 232 -6.63 10.37 8.28
CA ILE A 232 -6.01 9.14 7.80
C ILE A 232 -5.14 9.41 6.56
N VAL A 233 -4.52 10.60 6.51
CA VAL A 233 -3.46 10.88 5.54
C VAL A 233 -2.25 10.00 5.84
N THR A 234 -1.53 9.56 4.81
CA THR A 234 -0.22 8.93 5.00
C THR A 234 0.90 9.84 4.56
N ASP A 235 1.87 10.07 5.43
CA ASP A 235 3.15 10.67 5.06
C ASP A 235 4.28 9.81 5.61
N ILE A 236 4.86 9.02 4.72
CA ILE A 236 5.98 8.14 5.03
C ILE A 236 7.22 8.90 5.53
N ASN A 237 7.40 10.19 5.19
CA ASN A 237 8.54 10.96 5.70
C ASN A 237 8.47 11.19 7.20
N THR A 238 7.25 11.31 7.75
CA THR A 238 7.00 11.60 9.17
C THR A 238 6.52 10.36 9.92
N MET A 239 6.39 9.22 9.24
CA MET A 239 5.75 8.01 9.73
C MET A 239 4.29 8.23 10.16
N ASP A 240 3.64 9.23 9.59
CA ASP A 240 2.24 9.47 9.88
C ASP A 240 1.42 8.45 9.10
N ILE A 241 0.92 7.45 9.81
CA ILE A 241 0.05 6.42 9.28
C ILE A 241 -1.00 6.07 10.34
N PHE A 242 -2.25 6.05 9.92
CA PHE A 242 -3.34 5.63 10.79
C PHE A 242 -3.33 4.11 10.95
N THR A 243 -2.78 3.65 12.06
CA THR A 243 -2.81 2.23 12.42
C THR A 243 -4.16 1.86 13.03
N THR A 244 -4.65 0.68 12.70
CA THR A 244 -5.90 0.16 13.24
C THR A 244 -5.61 -0.75 14.43
N PRO A 245 -6.52 -0.82 15.43
CA PRO A 245 -6.55 -1.96 16.33
C PRO A 245 -6.60 -3.27 15.53
N ALA A 246 -6.16 -4.37 16.13
CA ALA A 246 -6.21 -5.67 15.48
C ALA A 246 -7.66 -5.99 15.06
N TYR A 247 -7.91 -6.00 13.75
CA TYR A 247 -9.21 -6.26 13.17
C TYR A 247 -9.05 -7.19 11.97
N SER A 248 -9.89 -8.21 11.89
CA SER A 248 -9.89 -9.17 10.80
C SER A 248 -11.27 -9.21 10.15
N ILE A 249 -11.33 -8.92 8.85
CA ILE A 249 -12.55 -9.12 8.05
C ILE A 249 -12.61 -10.61 7.71
N LEU A 250 -13.62 -11.29 8.26
CA LEU A 250 -13.70 -12.74 8.28
C LEU A 250 -14.29 -13.33 6.99
N PRO A 251 -14.08 -14.63 6.70
CA PRO A 251 -14.73 -15.30 5.57
C PRO A 251 -16.25 -15.14 5.59
N GLY A 252 -16.85 -14.86 4.43
CA GLY A 252 -18.30 -14.67 4.28
C GLY A 252 -18.80 -13.27 4.60
N HIS A 253 -17.99 -12.43 5.24
CA HIS A 253 -18.39 -11.07 5.58
C HIS A 253 -18.38 -10.15 4.35
N LYS A 254 -19.39 -9.31 4.23
CA LYS A 254 -19.52 -8.26 3.23
C LYS A 254 -18.96 -6.93 3.74
N LEU A 255 -18.02 -6.39 2.98
CA LEU A 255 -17.49 -5.05 3.19
C LEU A 255 -18.32 -4.02 2.40
N THR A 256 -18.82 -2.99 3.06
CA THR A 256 -19.44 -1.82 2.39
C THR A 256 -18.54 -0.61 2.63
N ILE A 257 -18.19 0.10 1.56
CA ILE A 257 -17.22 1.19 1.58
C ILE A 257 -17.73 2.36 0.76
N ASN A 258 -17.93 3.48 1.43
CA ASN A 258 -18.40 4.69 0.77
C ASN A 258 -17.82 5.94 1.43
N MET A 259 -17.97 7.06 0.74
CA MET A 259 -17.58 8.37 1.24
C MET A 259 -18.69 9.38 1.01
N ASP A 260 -18.85 10.28 1.96
CA ASP A 260 -19.64 11.49 1.77
C ASP A 260 -18.79 12.56 1.09
N ALA A 261 -19.45 13.37 0.27
CA ALA A 261 -18.83 14.50 -0.40
C ALA A 261 -19.78 15.70 -0.48
N VAL A 262 -19.18 16.89 -0.54
CA VAL A 262 -19.87 18.16 -0.80
C VAL A 262 -19.50 18.65 -2.18
N TYR A 263 -20.49 19.13 -2.94
CA TYR A 263 -20.32 19.74 -4.25
C TYR A 263 -20.59 21.24 -4.19
N ASP A 264 -19.71 22.04 -4.80
CA ASP A 264 -19.78 23.50 -4.80
C ASP A 264 -20.74 24.10 -5.84
N GLY A 265 -21.36 23.25 -6.68
CA GLY A 265 -22.27 23.68 -7.75
C GLY A 265 -21.61 23.90 -9.11
N THR A 266 -20.28 23.84 -9.20
CA THR A 266 -19.53 24.20 -10.42
C THR A 266 -18.36 23.27 -10.76
N ASN A 267 -17.51 22.90 -9.80
CA ASN A 267 -16.26 22.18 -10.06
C ASN A 267 -16.40 20.73 -9.62
N ALA A 268 -16.45 19.79 -10.56
CA ALA A 268 -16.48 18.37 -10.20
C ALA A 268 -15.10 17.88 -9.78
N VAL A 269 -15.06 16.92 -8.84
CA VAL A 269 -13.88 16.09 -8.59
C VAL A 269 -13.98 14.87 -9.50
N ALA A 270 -12.95 14.65 -10.33
CA ALA A 270 -12.97 13.63 -11.37
C ALA A 270 -13.06 12.22 -10.78
N ALA A 271 -13.64 11.27 -11.51
CA ALA A 271 -13.57 9.86 -11.15
C ALA A 271 -12.11 9.40 -10.95
N ASN A 272 -11.93 8.36 -10.14
CA ASN A 272 -10.63 7.77 -9.83
C ASN A 272 -9.62 8.75 -9.21
N SER A 273 -10.08 9.79 -8.51
CA SER A 273 -9.20 10.82 -7.95
C SER A 273 -8.95 10.64 -6.46
N GLU A 274 -9.96 10.21 -5.70
CA GLU A 274 -9.80 9.80 -4.31
C GLU A 274 -9.22 8.38 -4.22
N LEU A 275 -8.50 8.07 -3.15
CA LEU A 275 -7.99 6.72 -2.90
C LEU A 275 -8.17 6.34 -1.44
N LEU A 276 -8.97 5.31 -1.16
CA LEU A 276 -8.84 4.53 0.06
C LEU A 276 -7.78 3.45 -0.14
N CYS A 277 -6.88 3.31 0.83
CA CYS A 277 -5.91 2.24 0.88
C CYS A 277 -6.10 1.43 2.17
N LEU A 278 -6.59 0.18 2.06
CA LEU A 278 -6.62 -0.73 3.21
C LEU A 278 -5.27 -1.44 3.31
N ILE A 279 -4.53 -1.23 4.39
CA ILE A 279 -3.19 -1.80 4.53
C ILE A 279 -3.29 -2.98 5.49
N GLY A 280 -3.06 -4.18 4.97
CA GLY A 280 -3.25 -5.41 5.75
C GLY A 280 -2.65 -6.65 5.13
N LEU A 281 -2.95 -7.80 5.73
CA LEU A 281 -2.51 -9.11 5.25
C LEU A 281 -3.68 -9.86 4.63
N TRP A 282 -3.55 -10.26 3.37
CA TRP A 282 -4.40 -11.31 2.78
C TRP A 282 -3.86 -12.66 3.25
N SER A 283 -4.58 -13.32 4.15
CA SER A 283 -4.12 -14.55 4.78
C SER A 283 -5.09 -15.70 4.57
N VAL A 284 -4.57 -16.92 4.66
CA VAL A 284 -5.42 -18.12 4.81
C VAL A 284 -6.05 -18.04 6.20
N ALA A 285 -7.38 -18.08 6.26
CA ALA A 285 -8.11 -18.07 7.52
C ALA A 285 -7.72 -19.32 8.32
N ARG A 286 -7.06 -19.12 9.46
CA ARG A 286 -6.72 -20.22 10.37
C ARG A 286 -8.01 -20.64 11.08
N ARG A 287 -8.37 -21.90 10.96
CA ARG A 287 -9.47 -22.51 11.72
C ARG A 287 -9.13 -22.56 13.20
#